data_AF-A0A8J8CL48-F1
#
_entry.id   AF-A0A8J8CL48-F1
#
_cell.length_a   1.000
_cell.length_b   1.000
_cell.length_c   1.000
_cell.angle_alpha   90.00
_cell.angle_beta   90.00
_cell.angle_gamma   90.00
#
_symmetry.space_group_name_H-M   'P 1'
#
loop_
_entity.id
_entity.type
_entity.pdbx_description
1 polymer ?
#
loop_
_entity_poly.entity_id
_entity_poly.type
_entity_poly.pdbx_seq_one_letter_code
_entity_poly.pdbx_strand_id
1 'polypeptide(L)' 'MISISISVEQLIATVQQLQPDEQAQVARALVQAGLRSDLTALIQEFYNQSPDDDIRAEIKAVRQQSQNIIS' A
#
# COMPACT_ATOMS: atom_id res chain seq x y z
N MET A 1 21.63 -5.90 -5.90
CA MET A 1 21.53 -4.85 -4.87
C MET A 1 22.23 -5.35 -3.63
N ILE A 2 23.15 -4.57 -3.06
CA ILE A 2 23.78 -4.91 -1.77
C ILE A 2 22.81 -4.45 -0.69
N SER A 3 22.37 -5.37 0.18
CA SER A 3 21.51 -5.04 1.32
C SER A 3 22.40 -4.97 2.56
N ILE A 4 22.49 -3.78 3.16
CA ILE A 4 23.25 -3.56 4.39
C ILE A 4 22.22 -3.48 5.51
N SER A 5 22.30 -4.41 6.46
CA SER A 5 21.47 -4.38 7.66
C SER A 5 22.04 -3.36 8.64
N ILE A 6 21.31 -2.27 8.87
CA ILE A 6 21.63 -1.27 9.89
C ILE A 6 20.61 -1.38 11.01
N SER A 7 21.02 -1.08 12.25
CA SER A 7 20.06 -0.93 13.35
C SER A 7 19.38 0.44 13.28
N VAL A 8 18.21 0.56 13.92
CA VAL A 8 17.50 1.84 14.01
C VAL A 8 18.32 2.86 14.80
N GLU A 9 19.03 2.43 15.85
CA GLU A 9 19.89 3.31 16.64
C GLU A 9 21.05 3.87 15.81
N GLN A 10 21.65 3.03 14.96
CA GLN A 10 22.73 3.45 14.04
C GLN A 10 22.21 4.45 13.00
N LEU A 11 20.99 4.25 12.49
CA LEU A 11 20.35 5.21 11.60
C LEU A 11 20.13 6.55 12.30
N ILE A 12 19.57 6.54 13.51
CA ILE A 12 19.29 7.76 14.29
C ILE A 12 20.59 8.51 14.57
N ALA A 13 21.63 7.81 15.06
CA ALA A 13 22.93 8.41 15.36
C ALA A 13 23.57 9.05 14.11
N THR A 14 23.41 8.40 12.95
CA THR A 14 23.92 8.94 11.68
C THR A 14 23.16 10.19 11.26
N VAL A 15 21.83 10.17 11.34
CA VAL A 15 21.00 11.34 10.97
C VAL A 15 21.26 12.52 11.89
N GLN A 16 21.47 12.29 13.20
CA GLN A 16 21.78 13.35 14.16
C GLN A 16 23.11 14.09 13.87
N GLN A 17 24.05 13.45 13.16
CA GLN A 17 25.32 14.07 12.78
C GLN A 17 25.22 14.95 11.53
N LEU A 18 24.10 14.88 10.80
CA LEU A 18 23.89 15.68 9.59
C LEU A 18 23.60 17.15 9.93
N GLN A 19 23.78 18.04 8.95
CA GLN A 19 23.34 19.43 9.09
C GLN A 19 21.81 19.52 9.18
N PRO A 20 21.24 20.57 9.81
CA PRO A 20 19.80 20.69 10.00
C PRO A 20 18.98 20.57 8.71
N ASP A 21 19.47 21.11 7.59
CA ASP A 21 18.79 21.04 6.29
C ASP A 21 18.78 19.60 5.74
N GLU A 22 19.88 18.87 5.92
CA GLU A 22 20.01 17.47 5.52
C GLU A 22 19.13 16.57 6.39
N GLN A 23 19.04 16.85 7.70
CA GLN A 23 18.10 16.17 8.60
C GLN A 23 16.65 16.35 8.14
N ALA A 24 16.27 17.58 7.77
CA ALA A 24 14.94 17.87 7.24
C ALA A 24 14.65 17.13 5.92
N GLN A 25 15.65 17.00 5.06
CA GLN A 25 15.54 16.24 3.81
C GLN A 25 15.34 14.74 4.08
N VAL A 26 16.10 14.15 5.00
CA VAL A 26 15.95 12.75 5.42
C VAL A 26 14.57 12.52 6.03
N ALA A 27 14.11 13.39 6.93
CA ALA A 27 12.78 13.29 7.54
C ALA A 27 11.67 13.31 6.48
N ARG A 28 11.74 14.21 5.49
CA ARG A 28 10.79 14.26 4.38
C ARG A 28 10.79 12.99 3.55
N ALA A 29 11.97 12.45 3.24
CA ALA A 29 12.09 11.21 2.48
C ALA A 29 11.48 10.01 3.23
N LEU A 30 11.73 9.90 4.54
CA LEU A 30 11.16 8.85 5.38
C LEU A 30 9.64 8.93 5.46
N VAL A 31 9.09 10.14 5.65
CA VAL A 31 7.62 10.36 5.64
C VAL A 31 7.01 9.97 4.29
N GLN A 32 7.61 10.39 3.18
CA GLN A 32 7.11 10.05 1.84
C GLN A 32 7.15 8.54 1.59
N ALA A 33 8.23 7.86 2.01
CA ALA A 33 8.34 6.42 1.90
C ALA A 33 7.28 5.69 2.73
N GLY A 34 7.04 6.14 3.97
CA GLY A 34 5.98 5.62 4.84
C GLY A 34 4.59 5.78 4.23
N LEU A 35 4.22 7.01 3.84
CA LEU A 35 2.91 7.30 3.22
C LEU A 35 2.65 6.46 1.96
N ARG A 36 3.69 6.22 1.15
CA ARG A 36 3.57 5.36 -0.03
C ARG A 36 3.34 3.90 0.35
N SER A 37 3.99 3.41 1.39
CA SER A 37 3.78 2.07 1.93
C SER A 37 2.36 1.92 2.45
N ASP A 38 1.87 2.88 3.24
CA ASP A 38 0.52 2.87 3.81
C ASP A 38 -0.55 2.90 2.71
N LEU A 39 -0.39 3.74 1.69
CA LEU A 39 -1.28 3.79 0.54
C LEU A 39 -1.28 2.45 -0.23
N THR A 40 -0.11 1.83 -0.39
CA THR A 40 0.00 0.52 -1.04
C THR A 40 -0.73 -0.56 -0.25
N ALA A 41 -0.59 -0.56 1.08
CA ALA A 41 -1.29 -1.48 1.96
C ALA A 41 -2.81 -1.29 1.90
N LEU A 42 -3.28 -0.04 1.92
CA LEU A 42 -4.72 0.28 1.81
C LEU A 42 -5.31 -0.16 0.47
N ILE A 43 -4.58 0.06 -0.62
CA ILE A 43 -4.99 -0.40 -1.96
C ILE A 43 -5.07 -1.93 -1.99
N GLN A 44 -4.07 -2.62 -1.42
CA GLN A 44 -4.08 -4.08 -1.33
C GLN A 44 -5.25 -4.59 -0.48
N GLU A 45 -5.53 -3.94 0.66
CA GLU A 45 -6.68 -4.26 1.49
C GLU A 45 -7.98 -4.09 0.70
N PHE A 46 -8.16 -2.98 0.00
CA PHE A 46 -9.34 -2.72 -0.84
C PHE A 46 -9.52 -3.77 -1.93
N TYR A 47 -8.44 -4.19 -2.61
CA TYR A 47 -8.51 -5.27 -3.60
C TYR A 47 -8.74 -6.65 -3.00
N ASN A 48 -8.38 -6.86 -1.73
CA ASN A 48 -8.60 -8.10 -0.99
C ASN A 48 -9.97 -8.15 -0.31
N GLN A 49 -10.75 -7.07 -0.34
CA GLN A 49 -12.15 -7.12 0.07
C GLN A 49 -12.93 -7.99 -0.92
N SER A 50 -13.55 -9.05 -0.40
CA SER A 50 -14.46 -9.87 -1.20
C SER A 50 -15.58 -8.97 -1.72
N PRO A 51 -16.03 -9.13 -2.98
CA PRO A 51 -17.23 -8.45 -3.44
C PRO A 51 -18.36 -8.75 -2.46
N ASP A 52 -19.03 -7.68 -2.06
CA ASP A 52 -20.17 -7.72 -1.15
C ASP A 52 -21.20 -8.75 -1.63
N ASP A 53 -21.95 -9.36 -0.71
CA ASP A 53 -22.90 -10.42 -1.04
C ASP A 53 -23.93 -9.93 -2.09
N ASP A 54 -24.26 -8.64 -2.05
CA ASP A 54 -25.12 -7.97 -3.03
C ASP A 54 -24.50 -7.89 -4.43
N ILE A 55 -23.20 -7.60 -4.53
CA ILE A 55 -22.48 -7.60 -5.82
C ILE A 55 -22.42 -9.03 -6.37
N ARG A 56 -22.20 -10.02 -5.50
CA ARG A 56 -22.22 -11.44 -5.88
C ARG A 56 -23.60 -11.89 -6.36
N ALA A 57 -24.67 -11.42 -5.72
CA ALA A 57 -26.05 -11.69 -6.11
C ALA A 57 -26.36 -11.08 -7.49
N GLU A 58 -25.95 -9.84 -7.72
CA GLU A 58 -26.16 -9.15 -9.01
C GLU A 58 -25.36 -9.80 -10.15
N ILE A 59 -24.08 -10.13 -9.92
CA ILE A 59 -23.28 -10.87 -10.92
C ILE A 59 -23.92 -12.22 -11.27
N LYS A 60 -24.50 -12.91 -10.28
CA LYS A 60 -25.20 -14.18 -10.51
C LYS A 60 -26.47 -13.96 -11.33
N ALA A 61 -27.26 -12.93 -11.01
CA ALA A 61 -28.48 -12.58 -11.74
C ALA A 61 -28.19 -12.22 -13.22
N VAL A 62 -27.19 -11.37 -13.47
CA VAL A 62 -26.78 -10.98 -14.84
C VAL A 62 -26.29 -12.18 -15.66
N ARG A 63 -25.53 -13.10 -15.05
CA ARG A 63 -25.06 -14.32 -15.73
C ARG A 63 -26.21 -15.26 -16.08
N GLN A 64 -27.18 -15.44 -15.19
CA GLN A 64 -28.36 -16.26 -15.45
C GLN A 64 -29.24 -15.65 -16.54
N GLN A 65 -29.43 -14.33 -16.52
CA GLN A 65 -30.19 -13.62 -17.52
C GLN A 65 -29.55 -13.74 -18.91
N SER A 66 -28.22 -13.67 -18.99
CA SER A 66 -27.47 -13.83 -20.24
C SER A 66 -27.58 -15.25 -20.82
N GLN A 67 -27.66 -16.29 -19.99
CA GLN A 67 -27.85 -17.67 -20.42
C GLN A 67 -29.27 -17.94 -20.94
N ASN A 68 -30.28 -17.27 -20.37
CA ASN A 68 -31.67 -17.40 -20.76
C ASN A 68 -32.02 -16.69 -22.08
N ILE A 69 -31.18 -15.76 -22.54
CA ILE A 69 -31.41 -15.00 -23.79
C ILE A 69 -30.79 -15.71 -25.01
N ILE A 70 -29.92 -16.71 -24.80
CA ILE A 70 -29.18 -17.42 -25.87
C ILE A 70 -29.75 -18.84 -26.12
N SER A 71 -30.82 -19.24 -25.40
CA SER A 71 -31.59 -20.47 -25.65
C SER A 71 -32.93 -20.16 -26.31
#